data_AF-A0A3G6RSY4-F1
#
_entry.id   AF-A0A3G6RSY4-F1
#
_cell.length_a   1.000
_cell.length_b   1.000
_cell.length_c   1.000
_cell.angle_alpha   90.00
_cell.angle_beta   90.00
_cell.angle_gamma   90.00
#
_symmetry.space_group_name_H-M   'P 1'
#
loop_
_entity.id
_entity.type
_entity.pdbx_description
1 polymer ?
#
loop_
_entity_poly.entity_id
_entity_poly.type
_entity_poly.pdbx_seq_one_letter_code
_entity_poly.pdbx_strand_id
1 'polypeptide(L)'
;MDILGKDHFGRPLYGKSPKQVLIKLNGFDYSKLEVFEALHKKGYIFKYYTDTWKDETFPNGISIETTMVECAIKEGEEPSEANFWYKVAEKEFQKINVKPPLE
;
A
#
# COMPACT_ATOMS: atom_id res chain seq x y z
N MET A 1 20.16 -3.23 -4.46
CA MET A 1 21.14 -2.38 -3.76
C MET A 1 21.71 -1.47 -4.82
N ASP A 2 21.12 -0.30 -4.95
CA ASP A 2 21.37 0.62 -6.05
C ASP A 2 22.38 1.68 -5.59
N ILE A 3 23.34 2.00 -6.46
CA ILE A 3 24.39 2.98 -6.16
C ILE A 3 23.77 4.37 -6.36
N LEU A 4 23.55 5.10 -5.26
CA LEU A 4 22.94 6.45 -5.30
C LEU A 4 23.97 7.56 -5.55
N GLY A 5 25.26 7.24 -5.50
CA GLY A 5 26.35 8.18 -5.70
C GLY A 5 27.63 7.70 -5.03
N LYS A 6 28.64 8.55 -4.96
CA LYS A 6 29.86 8.32 -4.18
C LYS A 6 30.04 9.45 -3.17
N ASP A 7 30.54 9.14 -1.97
CA ASP A 7 30.89 10.16 -1.00
C ASP A 7 32.18 10.89 -1.39
N HIS A 8 32.58 11.91 -0.63
CA HIS A 8 33.80 12.70 -0.86
C HIS A 8 35.08 11.83 -0.90
N PHE A 9 35.04 10.64 -0.30
CA PHE A 9 36.12 9.65 -0.31
C PHE A 9 36.00 8.61 -1.44
N GLY A 10 35.06 8.78 -2.36
CA GLY A 10 34.89 7.91 -3.53
C GLY A 10 34.27 6.54 -3.25
N ARG A 11 33.73 6.32 -2.04
CA ARG A 11 33.04 5.08 -1.69
C ARG A 11 31.59 5.16 -2.17
N PRO A 12 31.02 4.07 -2.70
CA PRO A 12 29.63 4.03 -3.12
C PRO A 12 28.70 4.29 -1.92
N LEU A 13 27.82 5.27 -2.07
CA LEU A 13 26.70 5.51 -1.18
C LEU A 13 25.57 4.56 -1.58
N TYR A 14 25.28 3.61 -0.70
CA TYR A 14 24.18 2.67 -0.85
C TYR A 14 22.92 3.27 -0.24
N GLY A 15 21.92 3.54 -1.08
CA GLY A 15 20.57 3.73 -0.60
C GLY A 15 19.97 2.40 -0.22
N LYS A 16 19.28 2.31 0.92
CA LYS A 16 18.21 1.31 1.04
C LYS A 16 17.19 1.68 -0.03
N SER A 17 17.21 0.96 -1.16
CA SER A 17 16.12 0.98 -2.13
C SER A 17 14.81 0.85 -1.34
N PRO A 18 13.82 1.74 -1.54
CA PRO A 18 12.58 1.69 -0.78
C PRO A 18 12.04 0.27 -0.89
N LYS A 19 11.77 -0.39 0.25
CA LYS A 19 11.17 -1.72 0.27
C LYS A 19 9.91 -1.62 -0.59
N GLN A 20 9.93 -2.22 -1.78
CA GLN A 20 8.77 -2.22 -2.65
C GLN A 20 7.67 -2.95 -1.90
N VAL A 21 6.56 -2.25 -1.62
CA VAL A 21 5.38 -2.87 -1.05
C VAL A 21 4.76 -3.71 -2.14
N LEU A 22 4.80 -5.03 -1.95
CA LEU A 22 4.15 -6.01 -2.81
C LEU A 22 2.82 -6.41 -2.17
N ILE A 23 1.78 -6.55 -2.97
CA ILE A 23 0.52 -7.16 -2.56
C ILE A 23 0.26 -8.41 -3.37
N LYS A 24 -0.40 -9.39 -2.75
CA LYS A 24 -0.70 -10.66 -3.40
C LYS A 24 -2.15 -10.65 -3.89
N LEU A 25 -2.33 -10.69 -5.21
CA LEU A 25 -3.65 -10.77 -5.86
C LEU A 25 -3.69 -11.99 -6.76
N ASN A 26 -4.73 -12.82 -6.66
CA ASN A 26 -4.90 -14.02 -7.50
C ASN A 26 -3.71 -15.00 -7.49
N GLY A 27 -2.93 -15.03 -6.42
CA GLY A 27 -1.74 -15.88 -6.30
C GLY A 27 -0.45 -15.29 -6.88
N PHE A 28 -0.49 -14.07 -7.42
CA PHE A 28 0.67 -13.36 -7.95
C PHE A 28 0.99 -12.13 -7.09
N ASP A 29 2.27 -11.81 -6.97
CA ASP A 29 2.75 -10.61 -6.30
C ASP A 29 2.78 -9.44 -7.27
N TYR A 30 2.16 -8.33 -6.91
CA TYR A 30 2.12 -7.10 -7.68
C TYR A 30 2.75 -5.97 -6.90
N SER A 31 3.55 -5.14 -7.57
CA SER A 31 4.08 -3.93 -6.97
C SER A 31 2.98 -2.90 -6.78
N LYS A 32 3.14 -2.06 -5.76
CA LYS A 32 2.27 -0.91 -5.52
C LYS A 32 2.08 -0.05 -6.78
N LEU A 33 3.13 0.16 -7.58
CA LEU A 33 3.06 0.96 -8.81
C LEU A 33 2.12 0.31 -9.84
N GLU A 34 2.26 -0.98 -10.10
CA GLU A 34 1.39 -1.72 -11.03
C GLU A 34 -0.08 -1.65 -10.61
N VAL A 35 -0.33 -1.81 -9.32
CA VAL A 35 -1.68 -1.74 -8.75
C VAL A 35 -2.25 -0.33 -8.89
N PHE A 36 -1.42 0.69 -8.65
CA PHE A 36 -1.83 2.09 -8.80
C PHE A 36 -2.18 2.42 -10.24
N GLU A 37 -1.36 1.98 -11.20
CA GLU A 37 -1.65 2.15 -12.63
C GLU A 37 -2.94 1.45 -13.04
N ALA A 38 -3.20 0.24 -12.51
CA ALA A 38 -4.42 -0.50 -12.79
C ALA A 38 -5.67 0.18 -12.21
N LEU A 39 -5.59 0.66 -10.96
CA LEU A 39 -6.67 1.41 -10.32
C LEU A 39 -6.91 2.77 -10.99
N HIS A 40 -5.84 3.47 -11.37
CA HIS A 40 -5.94 4.74 -12.11
C HIS A 40 -6.68 4.55 -13.45
N LYS A 41 -6.36 3.47 -14.20
CA LYS A 41 -7.08 3.11 -15.44
C LYS A 41 -8.57 2.82 -15.22
N LYS A 42 -8.97 2.42 -14.00
CA LYS A 42 -10.37 2.24 -13.59
C LYS A 42 -11.04 3.53 -13.10
N GLY A 43 -10.33 4.66 -13.06
CA GLY A 43 -10.86 5.95 -12.65
C GLY A 43 -10.74 6.25 -11.15
N TYR A 44 -9.87 5.55 -10.43
CA TYR A 44 -9.57 5.87 -9.04
C TYR A 44 -8.52 6.98 -8.93
N ILE A 45 -8.71 7.84 -7.93
CA ILE A 45 -7.83 8.93 -7.53
C ILE A 45 -7.17 8.54 -6.21
N PHE A 46 -5.88 8.83 -6.06
CA PHE A 46 -5.14 8.52 -4.85
C PHE A 46 -5.10 9.73 -3.90
N LYS A 47 -5.51 9.53 -2.65
CA LYS A 47 -5.36 10.50 -1.57
C LYS A 47 -4.74 9.83 -0.35
N TYR A 48 -4.05 10.61 0.48
CA TYR A 48 -3.50 10.13 1.73
C TYR A 48 -4.55 10.20 2.84
N TYR A 49 -4.67 9.14 3.62
CA TYR A 49 -5.40 9.06 4.87
C TYR A 49 -4.41 8.95 6.00
N THR A 50 -4.60 9.78 7.02
CA THR A 50 -3.77 9.75 8.23
C THR A 50 -4.49 8.92 9.27
N ASP A 51 -4.12 7.65 9.40
CA ASP A 51 -4.64 6.78 10.43
C ASP A 51 -3.87 7.04 11.74
N THR A 52 -4.58 7.37 12.81
CA THR A 52 -3.97 7.60 14.12
C THR A 52 -4.54 6.60 15.09
N TRP A 53 -3.71 5.67 15.53
CA TRP A 53 -4.12 4.66 16.50
C TRP A 53 -3.38 4.90 17.82
N LYS A 54 -4.11 4.64 18.90
CA LYS A 54 -3.64 4.82 20.27
C LYS A 54 -3.35 3.43 20.81
N ASP A 55 -2.08 3.14 21.07
CA ASP A 55 -1.71 1.93 21.82
C ASP A 55 -1.74 2.23 23.31
N GLU A 56 -2.63 1.52 24.02
CA GLU A 56 -2.71 1.56 25.49
C GLU A 56 -2.02 0.35 26.14
N THR A 57 -1.35 -0.49 25.34
CA THR A 57 -0.73 -1.75 25.79
C THR A 57 0.66 -1.53 26.40
N PHE A 58 1.26 -0.34 26.20
CA PHE A 58 2.56 -0.01 26.77
C PHE A 58 2.47 0.25 28.30
N PRO A 59 3.21 -0.50 29.13
CA PRO A 59 3.29 -0.20 30.55
C PRO A 59 3.93 1.17 30.75
N ASN A 60 3.15 2.12 31.30
CA ASN A 60 3.50 3.51 31.64
C ASN A 60 3.41 4.59 30.54
N GLY A 61 2.70 4.37 29.43
CA GLY A 61 2.50 5.45 28.47
C GLY A 61 1.42 5.18 27.42
N ILE A 62 0.77 6.25 26.97
CA ILE A 62 -0.05 6.24 25.76
C ILE A 62 0.93 6.44 24.59
N SER A 63 1.05 5.45 23.70
CA SER A 63 1.72 5.66 22.42
C SER A 63 0.68 6.12 21.40
N ILE A 64 0.93 7.25 20.74
CA ILE A 64 0.13 7.71 19.61
C ILE A 64 0.97 7.47 18.36
N GLU A 65 0.54 6.52 17.54
CA GLU A 65 1.20 6.23 16.28
C GLU A 65 0.33 6.73 15.13
N THR A 66 0.93 7.57 14.29
CA THR A 66 0.28 8.16 13.12
C THR A 66 0.90 7.55 11.87
N THR A 67 0.09 6.84 11.09
CA THR A 67 0.51 6.24 9.82
C THR A 67 -0.24 6.90 8.67
N MET A 68 0.50 7.43 7.70
CA MET A 68 -0.09 7.86 6.43
C MET A 68 -0.26 6.66 5.51
N VAL A 69 -1.48 6.40 5.09
CA VAL A 69 -1.84 5.30 4.20
C VAL A 69 -2.49 5.88 2.94
N GLU A 70 -2.14 5.35 1.77
CA GLU A 70 -2.81 5.77 0.53
C GLU A 70 -4.17 5.10 0.35
N CYS A 71 -5.16 5.89 -0.03
CA CYS A 71 -6.50 5.45 -0.38
C CYS A 71 -6.70 5.59 -1.89
N ALA A 72 -7.40 4.63 -2.49
CA ALA A 72 -7.92 4.71 -3.84
C ALA A 72 -9.42 5.05 -3.76
N ILE A 73 -9.78 6.27 -4.12
CA ILE A 73 -11.15 6.80 -4.02
C ILE A 73 -11.68 7.24 -5.38
N LYS A 74 -13.00 7.31 -5.57
CA LYS A 74 -13.57 7.98 -6.75
C LYS A 74 -13.78 9.46 -6.48
N GLU A 75 -14.08 10.22 -7.54
CA GLU A 75 -14.39 11.64 -7.41
C GLU A 75 -15.56 11.85 -6.44
N GLY A 76 -15.37 12.71 -5.44
CA GLY A 76 -16.36 12.98 -4.40
C GLY A 76 -16.34 12.05 -3.18
N GLU A 77 -15.54 10.98 -3.18
CA GLU A 77 -15.37 10.12 -2.00
C GLU A 77 -14.27 10.63 -1.06
N GLU A 78 -14.45 10.41 0.23
CA GLU A 78 -13.44 10.74 1.25
C GLU A 78 -12.49 9.55 1.49
N PRO A 79 -11.20 9.82 1.72
CA PRO A 79 -10.24 8.79 2.09
C PRO A 79 -10.63 8.22 3.46
N SER A 80 -10.71 6.90 3.55
CA SER A 80 -11.06 6.17 4.77
C SER A 80 -10.41 4.79 4.74
N GLU A 81 -10.41 4.10 5.88
CA GLU A 81 -9.87 2.73 6.00
C GLU A 81 -10.54 1.73 5.06
N ALA A 82 -11.78 1.98 4.64
CA ALA A 82 -12.49 1.16 3.66
C ALA A 82 -11.91 1.30 2.25
N ASN A 83 -11.33 2.47 1.97
CA ASN A 83 -10.81 2.86 0.67
C ASN A 83 -9.29 2.75 0.58
N PHE A 84 -8.64 2.05 1.51
CA PHE A 84 -7.22 1.76 1.40
C PHE A 84 -6.90 1.07 0.07
N TRP A 85 -5.83 1.52 -0.59
CA TRP A 85 -5.49 1.12 -1.95
C TRP A 85 -5.41 -0.41 -2.12
N TYR A 86 -4.89 -1.12 -1.12
CA TYR A 86 -4.75 -2.57 -1.14
C TYR A 86 -6.11 -3.28 -1.03
N LYS A 87 -7.02 -2.80 -0.17
CA LYS A 87 -8.38 -3.34 -0.05
C LYS A 87 -9.20 -3.11 -1.31
N VAL A 88 -9.06 -1.93 -1.92
CA VAL A 88 -9.72 -1.60 -3.18
C VAL A 88 -9.17 -2.48 -4.30
N ALA A 89 -7.85 -2.68 -4.36
CA ALA A 89 -7.23 -3.58 -5.33
C ALA A 89 -7.70 -5.04 -5.17
N GLU A 90 -7.79 -5.55 -3.94
CA GLU A 90 -8.37 -6.86 -3.65
C GLU A 90 -9.81 -6.92 -4.18
N LYS A 91 -10.67 -5.97 -3.82
CA LYS A 91 -12.06 -5.96 -4.29
C LYS A 91 -12.20 -5.88 -5.81
N GLU A 92 -11.35 -5.11 -6.47
CA GLU A 92 -11.47 -4.80 -7.90
C GLU A 92 -10.81 -5.84 -8.82
N PHE A 93 -9.78 -6.55 -8.34
CA PHE A 93 -8.97 -7.46 -9.17
C PHE A 93 -8.95 -8.89 -8.66
N GLN A 94 -9.34 -9.17 -7.42
CA GLN A 94 -9.43 -10.54 -6.93
C GLN A 94 -10.57 -11.25 -7.65
N LYS A 95 -10.23 -12.32 -8.38
CA LYS A 95 -11.21 -13.17 -9.04
C LYS A 95 -12.07 -13.83 -7.96
N ILE A 96 -13.38 -13.80 -8.16
CA ILE A 96 -14.31 -14.58 -7.36
C ILE A 96 -14.02 -16.05 -7.66
N ASN A 97 -13.27 -16.70 -6.77
CA ASN A 97 -13.04 -18.13 -6.85
C ASN A 97 -14.30 -18.84 -6.35
N VAL A 98 -15.35 -18.86 -7.17
CA VAL A 98 -16.56 -19.62 -6.86
C VAL A 98 -16.18 -21.09 -6.96
N LYS A 99 -16.30 -21.82 -5.85
CA LYS A 99 -16.10 -23.27 -5.84
C LYS A 99 -17.07 -23.87 -6.87
N PRO A 100 -16.59 -24.59 -7.90
CA PRO A 100 -17.49 -25.24 -8.84
C PRO A 100 -18.37 -26.26 -8.10
N PRO A 101 -19.65 -26.41 -8.47
CA PRO A 101 -20.49 -27.46 -7.91
C PRO A 101 -19.83 -28.81 -8.19
N LEU A 102 -19.84 -29.69 -7.17
CA LEU A 102 -19.47 -31.08 -7.35
C LEU A 102 -20.69 -31.76 -7.99
N GLU A 103 -20.60 -32.06 -9.27
CA GLU A 103 -21.48 -33.07 -9.89
C GLU A 103 -21.12 -34.46 -9.38
#